data_AF-A0A286CK25-F1
#
_entry.id   AF-A0A286CK25-F1
#
_cell.length_a   1.000
_cell.length_b   1.000
_cell.length_c   1.000
_cell.angle_alpha   90.00
_cell.angle_beta   90.00
_cell.angle_gamma   90.00
#
_symmetry.space_group_name_H-M   'P 1'
#
loop_
_entity.id
_entity.type
_entity.pdbx_description
1 polymer ?
#
loop_
_entity_poly.entity_id
_entity_poly.type
_entity_poly.pdbx_seq_one_letter_code
_entity_poly.pdbx_strand_id
1 'polypeptide(L)'
;MAGRAGGATGRPPLTERRRAETRREIAEEAVRLFAAKGVAAVTAEDIASASGVSTRTLWRYFRSKEECVRPLLTTGLDLLTDRLRDSSGDHRSLAEAILNLQQDDDATPRLRALGDLLRLCRDEPGLRAVWLDAHYDAEAAFAAMIAARTGRPAGDLAVRVEAGVLNTALRIGVEDWALRSDRAAGPSFAETVTRALRMIGRSGNASG
;
A
#
# COMPACT_ATOMS: atom_id res chain seq x y z
N MET A 1 -28.82 18.70 48.74
CA MET A 1 -28.14 17.41 48.49
C MET A 1 -27.67 17.41 47.04
N ALA A 2 -26.38 17.69 46.82
CA ALA A 2 -25.77 17.77 45.50
C ALA A 2 -25.39 16.37 44.99
N GLY A 3 -25.90 15.98 43.82
CA GLY A 3 -25.51 14.77 43.10
C GLY A 3 -24.68 15.13 41.88
N ARG A 4 -23.38 14.87 41.95
CA ARG A 4 -22.36 15.17 40.94
C ARG A 4 -22.62 14.45 39.61
N ALA A 5 -22.70 15.21 38.51
CA ALA A 5 -22.50 14.68 37.17
C ALA A 5 -21.00 14.47 36.93
N GLY A 6 -20.55 13.21 36.96
CA GLY A 6 -19.21 12.83 36.52
C GLY A 6 -19.13 12.86 35.01
N GLY A 7 -18.72 14.00 34.45
CA GLY A 7 -18.39 14.12 33.04
C GLY A 7 -17.15 13.29 32.73
N ALA A 8 -17.33 12.12 32.11
CA ALA A 8 -16.25 11.38 31.49
C ALA A 8 -15.63 12.27 30.40
N THR A 9 -14.47 12.86 30.68
CA THR A 9 -13.65 13.58 29.71
C THR A 9 -13.00 12.58 28.76
N GLY A 10 -13.80 11.98 27.89
CA GLY A 10 -13.29 11.27 26.72
C GLY A 10 -12.82 12.30 25.70
N ARG A 11 -11.54 12.25 25.33
CA ARG A 11 -11.02 13.02 24.18
C ARG A 11 -11.93 12.73 22.97
N PRO A 12 -12.40 13.75 22.22
CA PRO A 12 -13.28 13.54 21.08
C PRO A 12 -12.70 12.49 20.12
N PRO A 13 -13.53 11.67 19.45
CA PRO A 13 -13.06 10.74 18.44
C PRO A 13 -12.16 11.47 17.43
N LEU A 14 -11.00 10.89 17.14
CA LEU A 14 -10.10 11.46 16.13
C LEU A 14 -10.83 11.44 14.79
N THR A 15 -10.69 12.53 14.01
CA THR A 15 -11.14 12.52 12.62
C THR A 15 -10.36 11.45 11.85
N GLU A 16 -10.98 10.86 10.81
CA GLU A 16 -10.31 9.86 9.96
C GLU A 16 -8.96 10.38 9.43
N ARG A 17 -8.89 11.67 9.11
CA ARG A 17 -7.64 12.34 8.72
C ARG A 17 -6.56 12.27 9.81
N ARG A 18 -6.89 12.64 11.05
CA ARG A 18 -5.94 12.55 12.19
C ARG A 18 -5.54 11.11 12.46
N ARG A 19 -6.47 10.16 12.31
CA ARG A 19 -6.18 8.73 12.46
C ARG A 19 -5.19 8.24 11.41
N ALA A 20 -5.37 8.63 10.15
CA ALA A 20 -4.46 8.29 9.06
C ALA A 20 -3.07 8.93 9.25
N GLU A 21 -3.03 10.19 9.68
CA GLU A 21 -1.79 10.91 10.01
C GLU A 21 -1.01 10.21 11.13
N THR A 22 -1.65 9.91 12.27
CA THR A 22 -1.00 9.17 13.36
C THR A 22 -0.52 7.78 12.92
N ARG A 23 -1.30 7.06 12.10
CA ARG A 23 -0.86 5.75 11.57
C ARG A 23 0.39 5.89 10.70
N ARG A 24 0.47 6.95 9.91
CA ARG A 24 1.61 7.23 9.03
C ARG A 24 2.86 7.63 9.84
N GLU A 25 2.72 8.48 10.85
CA GLU A 25 3.82 8.83 11.78
C GLU A 25 4.40 7.59 12.47
N ILE A 26 3.52 6.69 12.96
CA ILE A 26 3.96 5.42 13.57
C ILE A 26 4.70 4.54 12.55
N ALA A 27 4.21 4.48 11.31
CA ALA A 27 4.83 3.69 10.26
C ALA A 27 6.24 4.21 9.89
N GLU A 28 6.42 5.53 9.82
CA GLU A 28 7.71 6.15 9.52
C GLU A 28 8.75 5.83 10.61
N GLU A 29 8.38 5.94 11.89
CA GLU A 29 9.26 5.57 13.00
C GLU A 29 9.56 4.06 13.05
N ALA A 30 8.57 3.21 12.77
CA ALA A 30 8.77 1.77 12.71
C ALA A 30 9.79 1.39 11.61
N VAL A 31 9.63 1.93 10.40
CA VAL A 31 10.56 1.69 9.28
C VAL A 31 11.95 2.21 9.61
N ARG A 32 12.07 3.41 10.19
CA ARG A 32 13.36 3.98 10.60
C ARG A 32 14.07 3.07 11.61
N LEU A 33 13.35 2.57 12.62
CA LEU A 33 13.90 1.67 13.64
C LEU A 33 14.30 0.32 13.05
N PHE A 34 13.45 -0.28 12.21
CA PHE A 34 13.74 -1.55 11.55
C PHE A 34 14.95 -1.45 10.63
N ALA A 35 15.09 -0.37 9.87
CA ALA A 35 16.26 -0.13 9.02
C ALA A 35 17.55 0.05 9.84
N ALA A 36 17.48 0.68 11.01
CA ALA A 36 18.64 0.97 11.84
C ALA A 36 19.10 -0.20 12.72
N LYS A 37 18.17 -1.03 13.22
CA LYS A 37 18.44 -2.06 14.24
C LYS A 37 18.10 -3.48 13.79
N GLY A 38 17.42 -3.66 12.67
CA GLY A 38 16.80 -4.92 12.25
C GLY A 38 15.45 -5.17 12.92
N VAL A 39 14.55 -5.90 12.26
CA VAL A 39 13.17 -6.11 12.73
C VAL A 39 13.13 -6.88 14.05
N ALA A 40 13.98 -7.89 14.19
CA ALA A 40 14.03 -8.74 15.39
C ALA A 40 14.37 -7.96 16.67
N ALA A 41 15.28 -6.99 16.59
CA ALA A 41 15.77 -6.24 17.74
C ALA A 41 14.84 -5.11 18.20
N VAL A 42 13.87 -4.72 17.37
CA VAL A 42 12.93 -3.62 17.67
C VAL A 42 11.69 -4.16 18.38
N THR A 43 11.29 -3.51 19.47
CA THR A 43 10.08 -3.81 20.24
C THR A 43 8.94 -2.86 19.91
N ALA A 44 7.71 -3.20 20.32
CA ALA A 44 6.58 -2.30 20.17
C ALA A 44 6.70 -1.06 21.07
N GLU A 45 7.35 -1.22 22.23
CA GLU A 45 7.69 -0.15 23.15
C GLU A 45 8.66 0.85 22.51
N ASP A 46 9.68 0.37 21.78
CA ASP A 46 10.60 1.25 21.04
C ASP A 46 9.86 2.10 20.02
N ILE A 47 8.97 1.47 19.23
CA ILE A 47 8.17 2.17 18.21
C ILE A 47 7.24 3.18 18.87
N ALA A 48 6.50 2.76 19.91
CA ALA A 48 5.57 3.64 20.62
C ALA A 48 6.29 4.86 21.21
N SER A 49 7.44 4.64 21.85
CA SER A 49 8.28 5.70 22.40
C SER A 49 8.78 6.65 21.33
N ALA A 50 9.25 6.13 20.19
CA ALA A 50 9.75 6.94 19.07
C ALA A 50 8.63 7.78 18.44
N SER A 51 7.41 7.25 18.36
CA SER A 51 6.24 7.94 17.81
C SER A 51 5.50 8.84 18.82
N GLY A 52 5.99 8.96 20.06
CA GLY A 52 5.34 9.78 21.10
C GLY A 52 3.95 9.26 21.54
N VAL A 53 3.68 7.97 21.41
CA VAL A 53 2.42 7.32 21.81
C VAL A 53 2.66 6.26 22.88
N SER A 54 1.59 5.84 23.57
CA SER A 54 1.66 4.66 24.43
C SER A 54 1.58 3.37 23.62
N THR A 55 2.18 2.29 24.10
CA THR A 55 2.03 0.94 23.53
C THR A 55 0.56 0.53 23.37
N ARG A 56 -0.30 0.89 24.34
CA ARG A 56 -1.77 0.71 24.23
C ARG A 56 -2.37 1.45 23.03
N THR A 57 -1.86 2.64 22.72
CA THR A 57 -2.32 3.41 21.56
C THR A 57 -1.81 2.81 20.25
N LEU A 58 -0.58 2.31 20.22
CA LEU A 58 -0.04 1.57 19.07
C LEU A 58 -0.91 0.33 18.78
N TRP A 59 -1.21 -0.48 19.80
CA TRP A 59 -2.08 -1.67 19.66
C TRP A 59 -3.54 -1.37 19.32
N ARG A 60 -4.00 -0.14 19.51
CA ARG A 60 -5.32 0.29 19.01
C ARG A 60 -5.33 0.43 17.48
N TYR A 61 -4.16 0.66 16.87
CA TYR A 61 -4.03 0.86 15.43
C TYR A 61 -3.50 -0.36 14.69
N PHE A 62 -2.64 -1.15 15.32
CA PHE A 62 -1.91 -2.25 14.67
C PHE A 62 -2.00 -3.51 15.52
N ARG A 63 -1.97 -4.68 14.87
CA ARG A 63 -2.06 -6.01 15.48
C ARG A 63 -0.68 -6.58 15.80
N SER A 64 0.38 -6.10 15.14
CA SER A 64 1.77 -6.46 15.42
C SER A 64 2.73 -5.28 15.14
N LYS A 65 3.99 -5.41 15.59
CA LYS A 65 5.02 -4.40 15.30
C LYS A 65 5.31 -4.32 13.79
N GLU A 66 5.24 -5.45 13.10
CA GLU A 66 5.41 -5.55 11.65
C GLU A 66 4.27 -4.84 10.91
N GLU A 67 3.03 -4.98 11.37
CA GLU A 67 1.88 -4.30 10.75
C GLU A 67 1.99 -2.77 10.82
N CYS A 68 2.81 -2.23 11.72
CA CYS A 68 3.06 -0.78 11.78
C CYS A 68 3.55 -0.22 10.44
N VAL A 69 4.21 -1.01 9.58
CA VAL A 69 4.70 -0.54 8.27
C VAL A 69 3.61 -0.52 7.18
N ARG A 70 2.44 -1.14 7.42
CA ARG A 70 1.36 -1.29 6.42
C ARG A 70 0.96 0.03 5.74
N PRO A 71 0.83 1.17 6.44
CA PRO A 71 0.51 2.46 5.80
C PRO A 71 1.52 2.90 4.74
N LEU A 72 2.80 2.51 4.88
CA LEU A 72 3.82 2.83 3.88
C LEU A 72 3.84 1.80 2.75
N LEU A 73 3.54 0.52 3.03
CA LEU A 73 3.39 -0.51 2.00
C LEU A 73 2.24 -0.22 1.03
N THR A 74 1.14 0.38 1.49
CA THR A 74 -0.02 0.70 0.63
C THR A 74 0.15 1.98 -0.20
N THR A 75 1.26 2.70 -0.04
CA THR A 75 1.55 3.97 -0.74
C THR A 75 1.34 3.88 -2.26
N GLY A 76 1.76 2.78 -2.89
CA GLY A 76 1.60 2.59 -4.33
C GLY A 76 0.13 2.56 -4.77
N LEU A 77 -0.73 1.87 -3.99
CA LEU A 77 -2.16 1.79 -4.25
C LEU A 77 -2.86 3.14 -4.00
N ASP A 78 -2.47 3.85 -2.95
CA ASP A 78 -3.02 5.17 -2.60
C ASP A 78 -2.73 6.18 -3.73
N LEU A 79 -1.46 6.26 -4.15
CA LEU A 79 -1.03 7.13 -5.27
C LEU A 79 -1.70 6.77 -6.59
N LEU A 80 -1.97 5.48 -6.81
CA LEU A 80 -2.67 5.03 -8.00
C LEU A 80 -4.14 5.45 -7.96
N THR A 81 -4.80 5.25 -6.82
CA THR A 81 -6.22 5.59 -6.62
C THR A 81 -6.44 7.10 -6.76
N ASP A 82 -5.56 7.91 -6.21
CA ASP A 82 -5.64 9.37 -6.34
C ASP A 82 -5.47 9.82 -7.79
N ARG A 83 -4.45 9.30 -8.50
CA ARG A 83 -4.25 9.63 -9.92
C ARG A 83 -5.42 9.19 -10.82
N LEU A 84 -6.02 8.04 -10.53
CA LEU A 84 -7.19 7.55 -11.27
C LEU A 84 -8.46 8.34 -10.96
N ARG A 85 -8.57 8.96 -9.79
CA ARG A 85 -9.67 9.87 -9.47
C ARG A 85 -9.56 11.16 -10.28
N ASP A 86 -8.33 11.66 -10.47
CA ASP A 86 -8.06 12.91 -11.17
C ASP A 86 -7.98 12.73 -12.70
N SER A 87 -7.94 11.49 -13.19
CA SER A 87 -7.92 11.19 -14.63
C SER A 87 -9.32 11.26 -15.26
N SER A 88 -9.49 12.10 -16.28
CA SER A 88 -10.74 12.25 -17.04
C SER A 88 -10.85 11.32 -18.27
N GLY A 89 -10.02 10.28 -18.36
CA GLY A 89 -9.93 9.43 -19.55
C GLY A 89 -11.01 8.36 -19.64
N ASP A 90 -11.61 8.22 -20.84
CA ASP A 90 -12.49 7.09 -21.18
C ASP A 90 -11.62 5.88 -21.55
N HIS A 91 -11.30 5.05 -20.56
CA HIS A 91 -10.47 3.87 -20.73
C HIS A 91 -11.33 2.61 -20.68
N ARG A 92 -11.12 1.69 -21.63
CA ARG A 92 -11.91 0.46 -21.74
C ARG A 92 -11.59 -0.56 -20.65
N SER A 93 -10.40 -0.45 -20.03
CA SER A 93 -9.99 -1.30 -18.92
C SER A 93 -9.21 -0.51 -17.87
N LEU A 94 -9.17 -1.04 -16.64
CA LEU A 94 -8.37 -0.44 -15.57
C LEU A 94 -6.86 -0.52 -15.88
N ALA A 95 -6.40 -1.60 -16.51
CA ALA A 95 -5.00 -1.75 -16.94
C ALA A 95 -4.58 -0.65 -17.93
N GLU A 96 -5.45 -0.34 -18.90
CA GLU A 96 -5.24 0.77 -19.84
C GLU A 96 -5.21 2.12 -19.13
N ALA A 97 -6.12 2.36 -18.19
CA ALA A 97 -6.11 3.60 -17.39
C ALA A 97 -4.78 3.75 -16.63
N ILE A 98 -4.30 2.69 -15.99
CA ILE A 98 -3.02 2.70 -15.25
C ILE A 98 -1.84 2.98 -16.19
N LEU A 99 -1.79 2.34 -17.36
CA LEU A 99 -0.72 2.55 -18.35
C LEU A 99 -0.65 4.00 -18.84
N ASN A 100 -1.80 4.66 -18.97
CA ASN A 100 -1.88 6.07 -19.41
C ASN A 100 -1.48 7.07 -18.30
N LEU A 101 -1.49 6.66 -17.03
CA LEU A 101 -1.03 7.50 -15.90
C LEU A 101 0.49 7.53 -15.74
N GLN A 102 1.22 6.60 -16.36
CA GLN A 102 2.61 6.30 -16.02
C GLN A 102 3.65 7.14 -16.79
N GLN A 103 3.33 8.38 -17.16
CA GLN A 103 4.24 9.19 -17.98
C GLN A 103 5.20 10.10 -17.20
N ASP A 104 5.03 10.24 -15.88
CA ASP A 104 5.96 11.05 -15.07
C ASP A 104 6.13 10.50 -13.64
N ASP A 105 7.38 10.57 -13.18
CA ASP A 105 7.81 10.69 -11.79
C ASP A 105 8.19 9.40 -11.01
N ASP A 106 9.29 8.78 -11.42
CA ASP A 106 10.00 7.73 -10.66
C ASP A 106 10.74 8.26 -9.40
N ALA A 107 10.63 9.56 -9.09
CA ALA A 107 11.48 10.24 -8.11
C ALA A 107 10.74 10.85 -6.90
N THR A 108 9.51 10.42 -6.58
CA THR A 108 8.89 10.88 -5.35
C THR A 108 9.57 10.26 -4.11
N PRO A 109 9.77 11.02 -3.01
CA PRO A 109 10.30 10.47 -1.75
C PRO A 109 9.48 9.29 -1.22
N ARG A 110 8.17 9.29 -1.48
CA ARG A 110 7.24 8.22 -1.08
C ARG A 110 7.52 6.91 -1.80
N LEU A 111 7.74 6.94 -3.12
CA LEU A 111 8.10 5.74 -3.87
C LEU A 111 9.45 5.20 -3.40
N ARG A 112 10.47 6.05 -3.24
CA ARG A 112 11.77 5.60 -2.69
C ARG A 112 11.64 4.86 -1.36
N ALA A 113 10.88 5.42 -0.41
CA ALA A 113 10.64 4.77 0.88
C ALA A 113 9.91 3.41 0.75
N LEU A 114 8.95 3.30 -0.19
CA LEU A 114 8.31 2.01 -0.50
C LEU A 114 9.33 1.00 -1.05
N GLY A 115 10.23 1.41 -1.94
CA GLY A 115 11.29 0.56 -2.48
C GLY A 115 12.23 0.03 -1.40
N ASP A 116 12.69 0.91 -0.51
CA ASP A 116 13.54 0.55 0.64
C ASP A 116 12.85 -0.47 1.55
N LEU A 117 11.57 -0.26 1.84
CA LEU A 117 10.77 -1.15 2.68
C LEU A 117 10.52 -2.52 2.03
N LEU A 118 10.29 -2.56 0.71
CA LEU A 118 10.10 -3.82 -0.02
C LEU A 118 11.38 -4.64 -0.09
N ARG A 119 12.56 -3.99 -0.14
CA ARG A 119 13.84 -4.70 0.01
C ARG A 119 13.95 -5.35 1.38
N LEU A 120 13.51 -4.68 2.45
CA LEU A 120 13.48 -5.28 3.79
C LEU A 120 12.50 -6.46 3.87
N CYS A 121 11.35 -6.40 3.20
CA CYS A 121 10.38 -7.52 3.13
C CYS A 121 10.97 -8.79 2.49
N ARG A 122 12.00 -8.67 1.64
CA ARG A 122 12.66 -9.83 1.03
C ARG A 122 13.24 -10.77 2.10
N ASP A 123 13.90 -10.20 3.09
CA ASP A 123 14.66 -10.96 4.08
C ASP A 123 13.92 -11.11 5.41
N GLU A 124 12.85 -10.33 5.62
CA GLU A 124 12.05 -10.31 6.85
C GLU A 124 10.65 -10.94 6.66
N PRO A 125 10.41 -12.20 7.10
CA PRO A 125 9.15 -12.91 6.86
C PRO A 125 7.91 -12.22 7.41
N GLY A 126 8.03 -11.55 8.56
CA GLY A 126 6.91 -10.84 9.18
C GLY A 126 6.46 -9.64 8.36
N LEU A 127 7.40 -8.87 7.79
CA LEU A 127 7.07 -7.77 6.88
C LEU A 127 6.52 -8.27 5.54
N ARG A 128 7.08 -9.37 5.02
CA ARG A 128 6.53 -10.04 3.83
C ARG A 128 5.08 -10.48 4.02
N ALA A 129 4.73 -10.99 5.20
CA ALA A 129 3.35 -11.35 5.51
C ALA A 129 2.41 -10.14 5.44
N VAL A 130 2.84 -8.99 6.00
CA VAL A 130 2.06 -7.73 5.93
C VAL A 130 1.91 -7.24 4.49
N TRP A 131 2.95 -7.37 3.66
CA TRP A 131 2.88 -7.00 2.24
C TRP A 131 1.88 -7.86 1.46
N LEU A 132 1.89 -9.17 1.66
CA LEU A 132 0.96 -10.08 1.00
C LEU A 132 -0.49 -9.89 1.49
N ASP A 133 -0.67 -9.64 2.78
CA ASP A 133 -1.97 -9.30 3.37
C ASP A 133 -2.54 -7.99 2.80
N ALA A 134 -1.69 -6.95 2.65
CA ALA A 134 -2.09 -5.71 2.00
C ALA A 134 -2.53 -5.92 0.54
N HIS A 135 -1.87 -6.82 -0.20
CA HIS A 135 -2.29 -7.17 -1.55
C HIS A 135 -3.57 -8.00 -1.60
N TYR A 136 -3.80 -8.86 -0.62
CA TYR A 136 -5.07 -9.58 -0.49
C TYR A 136 -6.23 -8.58 -0.34
N ASP A 137 -6.08 -7.59 0.53
CA ASP A 137 -7.09 -6.53 0.72
C ASP A 137 -7.24 -5.62 -0.51
N ALA A 138 -6.15 -5.35 -1.24
CA ALA A 138 -6.16 -4.52 -2.43
C ALA A 138 -6.99 -5.09 -3.59
N GLU A 139 -7.14 -6.42 -3.67
CA GLU A 139 -7.93 -7.07 -4.73
C GLU A 139 -9.37 -6.55 -4.78
N ALA A 140 -10.00 -6.37 -3.61
CA ALA A 140 -11.36 -5.85 -3.51
C ALA A 140 -11.46 -4.41 -4.01
N ALA A 141 -10.43 -3.59 -3.78
CA ALA A 141 -10.37 -2.22 -4.29
C ALA A 141 -10.28 -2.20 -5.82
N PHE A 142 -9.42 -3.04 -6.42
CA PHE A 142 -9.33 -3.17 -7.87
C PHE A 142 -10.62 -3.67 -8.48
N ALA A 143 -11.28 -4.66 -7.88
CA ALA A 143 -12.57 -5.17 -8.33
C ALA A 143 -13.64 -4.07 -8.34
N ALA A 144 -13.69 -3.22 -7.30
CA ALA A 144 -14.60 -2.07 -7.26
C ALA A 144 -14.29 -1.05 -8.37
N MET A 145 -13.01 -0.80 -8.65
CA MET A 145 -12.60 0.14 -9.70
C MET A 145 -12.90 -0.36 -11.13
N ILE A 146 -12.85 -1.68 -11.34
CA ILE A 146 -13.24 -2.33 -12.61
C ILE A 146 -14.77 -2.34 -12.74
N ALA A 147 -15.49 -2.68 -11.68
CA ALA A 147 -16.96 -2.66 -11.63
C ALA A 147 -17.52 -1.27 -11.99
N ALA A 148 -16.95 -0.21 -11.40
CA ALA A 148 -17.34 1.16 -11.67
C ALA A 148 -17.15 1.57 -13.15
N ARG A 149 -16.15 1.02 -13.83
CA ARG A 149 -15.84 1.31 -15.25
C ARG A 149 -16.68 0.49 -16.22
N THR A 150 -16.97 -0.76 -15.87
CA THR A 150 -17.62 -1.73 -16.77
C THR A 150 -19.13 -1.84 -16.56
N GLY A 151 -19.65 -1.31 -15.45
CA GLY A 151 -21.04 -1.49 -15.02
C GLY A 151 -21.36 -2.90 -14.50
N ARG A 152 -20.36 -3.79 -14.39
CA ARG A 152 -20.53 -5.16 -13.88
C ARG A 152 -20.45 -5.20 -12.35
N PRO A 153 -21.08 -6.18 -11.68
CA PRO A 153 -20.94 -6.34 -10.23
C PRO A 153 -19.49 -6.67 -9.82
N ALA A 154 -18.99 -6.06 -8.74
CA ALA A 154 -17.64 -6.34 -8.22
C ALA A 154 -17.45 -7.82 -7.78
N GLY A 155 -18.54 -8.51 -7.45
CA GLY A 155 -18.53 -9.93 -7.09
C GLY A 155 -18.55 -10.89 -8.29
N ASP A 156 -18.71 -10.39 -9.51
CA ASP A 156 -18.66 -11.21 -10.73
C ASP A 156 -17.31 -11.91 -10.84
N LEU A 157 -17.31 -13.22 -11.14
CA LEU A 157 -16.09 -14.03 -11.23
C LEU A 157 -15.08 -13.41 -12.20
N ALA A 158 -15.51 -12.89 -13.35
CA ALA A 158 -14.58 -12.32 -14.31
C ALA A 158 -13.97 -11.00 -13.81
N VAL A 159 -14.74 -10.17 -13.10
CA VAL A 159 -14.22 -8.93 -12.49
C VAL A 159 -13.19 -9.25 -11.41
N ARG A 160 -13.46 -10.28 -10.58
CA ARG A 160 -12.51 -10.75 -9.55
C ARG A 160 -11.24 -11.34 -10.17
N VAL A 161 -11.37 -12.13 -11.24
CA VAL A 161 -10.20 -12.67 -11.96
C VAL A 161 -9.38 -11.54 -12.59
N GLU A 162 -10.02 -10.56 -13.22
CA GLU A 162 -9.35 -9.39 -13.80
C GLU A 162 -8.61 -8.59 -12.71
N ALA A 163 -9.27 -8.33 -11.58
CA ALA A 163 -8.67 -7.66 -10.42
C ALA A 163 -7.46 -8.42 -9.86
N GLY A 164 -7.57 -9.75 -9.71
CA GLY A 164 -6.49 -10.59 -9.20
C GLY A 164 -5.28 -10.65 -10.14
N VAL A 165 -5.51 -10.75 -11.45
CA VAL A 165 -4.45 -10.70 -12.47
C VAL A 165 -3.75 -9.34 -12.46
N LEU A 166 -4.53 -8.26 -12.42
CA LEU A 166 -4.00 -6.90 -12.35
C LEU A 166 -3.18 -6.68 -11.07
N ASN A 167 -3.74 -7.04 -9.91
CA ASN A 167 -3.08 -6.92 -8.61
C ASN A 167 -1.76 -7.69 -8.57
N THR A 168 -1.74 -8.90 -9.12
CA THR A 168 -0.53 -9.73 -9.21
C THR A 168 0.54 -9.10 -10.10
N ALA A 169 0.15 -8.59 -11.27
CA ALA A 169 1.09 -7.92 -12.16
C ALA A 169 1.68 -6.66 -11.51
N LEU A 170 0.85 -5.85 -10.83
CA LEU A 170 1.32 -4.68 -10.09
C LEU A 170 2.27 -5.08 -8.97
N ARG A 171 1.90 -6.04 -8.11
CA ARG A 171 2.75 -6.55 -7.03
C ARG A 171 4.14 -6.96 -7.54
N ILE A 172 4.17 -7.81 -8.57
CA ILE A 172 5.42 -8.32 -9.15
C ILE A 172 6.23 -7.19 -9.80
N GLY A 173 5.58 -6.26 -10.50
CA GLY A 173 6.25 -5.09 -11.10
C GLY A 173 6.94 -4.23 -10.04
N VAL A 174 6.23 -3.91 -8.95
CA VAL A 174 6.78 -3.11 -7.85
C VAL A 174 7.90 -3.85 -7.11
N GLU A 175 7.77 -5.16 -6.89
CA GLU A 175 8.84 -6.01 -6.32
C GLU A 175 10.09 -6.03 -7.22
N ASP A 176 9.94 -6.23 -8.54
CA ASP A 176 11.07 -6.23 -9.49
C ASP A 176 11.79 -4.87 -9.51
N TRP A 177 11.04 -3.77 -9.46
CA TRP A 177 11.61 -2.44 -9.34
C TRP A 177 12.38 -2.26 -8.04
N ALA A 178 11.78 -2.58 -6.89
CA ALA A 178 12.42 -2.41 -5.59
C ALA A 178 13.75 -3.19 -5.54
N LEU A 179 13.78 -4.43 -6.05
CA LEU A 179 14.97 -5.28 -6.02
C LEU A 179 16.06 -4.87 -7.03
N ARG A 180 15.73 -4.12 -8.09
CA ARG A 180 16.68 -3.78 -9.16
C ARG A 180 17.07 -2.30 -9.21
N SER A 181 16.31 -1.42 -8.58
CA SER A 181 16.50 0.04 -8.58
C SER A 181 17.76 0.52 -7.83
N ASP A 182 18.34 -0.29 -6.94
CA ASP A 182 19.60 0.02 -6.22
C ASP A 182 20.85 -0.08 -7.13
N ARG A 183 20.67 -0.52 -8.38
CA ARG A 183 21.76 -0.55 -9.37
C ARG A 183 21.83 0.79 -10.09
N ALA A 184 23.04 1.28 -10.36
CA ALA A 184 23.29 2.55 -11.06
C ALA A 184 22.57 2.70 -12.43
N ALA A 185 22.06 1.60 -13.00
CA ALA A 185 21.21 1.55 -14.20
C ALA A 185 19.98 0.64 -14.00
N GLY A 186 19.39 0.64 -12.81
CA GLY A 186 18.16 -0.09 -12.50
C GLY A 186 16.96 0.43 -13.30
N PRO A 187 15.95 -0.41 -13.59
CA PRO A 187 14.76 0.03 -14.27
C PRO A 187 13.96 0.97 -13.39
N SER A 188 13.14 1.80 -14.03
CA SER A 188 12.28 2.74 -13.33
C SER A 188 11.02 2.05 -12.75
N PHE A 189 10.32 2.70 -11.81
CA PHE A 189 9.07 2.16 -11.26
C PHE A 189 8.03 2.06 -12.38
N ALA A 190 7.89 3.12 -13.17
CA ALA A 190 7.01 3.16 -14.32
C ALA A 190 7.37 2.08 -15.36
N GLU A 191 8.67 1.87 -15.63
CA GLU A 191 9.14 0.87 -16.58
C GLU A 191 8.71 -0.55 -16.19
N THR A 192 8.98 -0.96 -14.95
CA THR A 192 8.67 -2.31 -14.47
C THR A 192 7.17 -2.57 -14.36
N VAL A 193 6.39 -1.61 -13.85
CA VAL A 193 4.93 -1.69 -13.76
C VAL A 193 4.32 -1.74 -15.16
N THR A 194 4.74 -0.87 -16.07
CA THR A 194 4.31 -0.90 -17.48
C THR A 194 4.64 -2.23 -18.15
N ARG A 195 5.84 -2.76 -17.91
CA ARG A 195 6.25 -4.06 -18.44
C ARG A 195 5.35 -5.19 -17.92
N ALA A 196 5.07 -5.21 -16.62
CA ALA A 196 4.22 -6.23 -16.00
C ALA A 196 2.77 -6.16 -16.53
N LEU A 197 2.19 -4.96 -16.62
CA LEU A 197 0.84 -4.77 -17.15
C LEU A 197 0.71 -5.18 -18.63
N ARG A 198 1.71 -4.88 -19.45
CA ARG A 198 1.73 -5.29 -20.87
C ARG A 198 1.80 -6.81 -21.05
N MET A 199 2.30 -7.57 -20.07
CA MET A 199 2.31 -9.03 -20.13
C MET A 199 0.90 -9.62 -20.01
N ILE A 200 -0.02 -8.97 -19.28
CA ILE A 200 -1.42 -9.39 -19.19
C ILE A 200 -2.07 -9.42 -20.58
N GLY A 201 -1.88 -8.36 -21.37
CA GLY A 201 -2.52 -8.22 -22.68
C GLY A 201 -1.95 -9.14 -23.78
N ARG A 202 -0.70 -9.61 -23.66
CA ARG A 202 -0.07 -10.50 -24.65
C ARG A 202 -0.55 -11.95 -24.54
N SER A 203 -0.93 -12.40 -23.34
CA SER A 203 -1.45 -13.76 -23.13
C SER A 203 -2.86 -13.98 -23.70
N GLY A 204 -3.63 -12.91 -23.93
CA GLY A 204 -4.97 -13.01 -24.52
C GLY A 204 -5.00 -13.14 -26.06
N ASN A 205 -3.93 -12.75 -26.75
CA ASN A 205 -3.87 -12.76 -28.23
C ASN A 205 -3.14 -13.97 -28.82
N ALA A 206 -2.60 -14.88 -28.00
CA ALA A 206 -1.87 -16.07 -28.45
C ALA A 206 -2.77 -17.30 -28.65
N SER A 207 -4.09 -17.13 -28.70
CA SER A 207 -5.07 -18.23 -28.81
C SER A 207 -6.23 -17.93 -29.76
N GLY A 208 -5.99 -17.10 -30.79
CA GLY A 208 -6.94 -16.82 -31.88
C GLY A 208 -6.45 -17.37 -33.20
#